data_AF-X0U2W4-F1
#
_entry.id   AF-X0U2W4-F1
#
_cell.length_a   1.000
_cell.length_b   1.000
_cell.length_c   1.000
_cell.angle_alpha   90.00
_cell.angle_beta   90.00
_cell.angle_gamma   90.00
#
_symmetry.space_group_name_H-M   'P 1'
#
loop_
_entity.id
_entity.type
_entity.pdbx_description
1 polymer ?
#
loop_
_entity_poly.entity_id
_entity_poly.type
_entity_poly.pdbx_seq_one_letter_code
_entity_poly.pdbx_strand_id
1 'polypeptide(L)'
;IVGGLEKPIKSKVRALLIPKPLDEIRDPRQKFDSVDIVSAAAGIKILSPNIEDVVAGSPFRGIGDPSEEDTIYKEIESEVESIRIKTEKAGVVLKADTLGSLEALENHFTRNGVKISIADVGPIKKEDVINANIVKTFDPYSAVVLGFNVPILPDANEQAFIDNIRIFTNNVIYRLLEDYVGYAEIRKAEDTAKGLSELMLPAKLKMFPDFIFRNSDPAVFGVKVEAGTLYPKVPLITDEGKKVRRIHQIQDKGETLEKAEKDTE
;
A
#
# COMPACT_ATOMS: atom_id res chain seq x y z
N ILE A 1 17.01 -15.17 27.03
CA ILE A 1 17.03 -14.15 25.97
C ILE A 1 15.73 -14.27 25.19
N VAL A 2 15.11 -13.17 24.80
CA VAL A 2 13.84 -13.13 24.05
C VAL A 2 13.93 -12.06 22.96
N GLY A 3 13.26 -12.26 21.83
CA GLY A 3 13.21 -11.23 20.77
C GLY A 3 12.51 -9.96 21.23
N GLY A 4 13.12 -8.81 20.91
CA GLY A 4 12.59 -7.48 21.18
C GLY A 4 12.35 -6.67 19.90
N LEU A 5 11.82 -5.47 20.06
CA LEU A 5 11.46 -4.59 18.94
C LEU A 5 12.67 -4.10 18.15
N GLU A 6 13.77 -3.79 18.82
CA GLU A 6 15.01 -3.30 18.16
C GLU A 6 16.15 -4.33 18.24
N LYS A 7 16.20 -5.11 19.33
CA LYS A 7 17.25 -6.12 19.57
C LYS A 7 16.78 -7.19 20.57
N PRO A 8 17.43 -8.37 20.61
CA PRO A 8 17.15 -9.36 21.64
C PRO A 8 17.39 -8.82 23.06
N ILE A 9 16.53 -9.24 23.98
CA ILE A 9 16.50 -8.78 25.36
C ILE A 9 17.02 -9.89 26.27
N LYS A 10 18.08 -9.59 27.04
CA LYS A 10 18.54 -10.41 28.14
C LYS A 10 17.83 -10.00 29.42
N SER A 11 17.12 -10.95 30.03
CA SER A 11 16.48 -10.74 31.33
C SER A 11 16.51 -12.00 32.19
N LYS A 12 16.40 -11.81 33.50
CA LYS A 12 16.39 -12.88 34.50
C LYS A 12 14.96 -13.20 34.91
N VAL A 13 14.58 -14.47 34.79
CA VAL A 13 13.30 -14.99 35.27
C VAL A 13 13.20 -14.82 36.78
N ARG A 14 12.13 -14.16 37.23
CA ARG A 14 11.78 -13.99 38.65
C ARG A 14 10.77 -15.03 39.13
N ALA A 15 9.82 -15.40 38.27
CA ALA A 15 8.84 -16.43 38.57
C ALA A 15 8.33 -17.07 37.27
N LEU A 16 8.01 -18.36 37.35
CA LEU A 16 7.25 -19.09 36.34
C LEU A 16 5.85 -19.36 36.90
N LEU A 17 4.84 -18.98 36.14
CA LEU A 17 3.44 -19.05 36.53
C LEU A 17 2.67 -19.94 35.55
N ILE A 18 1.85 -20.86 36.05
CA ILE A 18 1.00 -21.75 35.23
C ILE A 18 -0.49 -21.54 35.54
N PRO A 19 -1.37 -21.59 34.53
CA PRO A 19 -2.80 -21.48 34.77
C PRO A 19 -3.29 -22.70 35.56
N LYS A 20 -4.39 -22.53 36.30
CA LYS A 20 -5.06 -23.67 36.94
C LYS A 20 -5.58 -24.65 35.87
N PRO A 21 -5.69 -25.94 36.19
CA PRO A 21 -6.33 -26.89 35.27
C PRO A 21 -7.71 -26.38 34.83
N LEU A 22 -7.97 -26.45 33.52
CA LEU A 22 -9.21 -25.98 32.87
C LEU A 22 -9.44 -24.44 32.90
N ASP A 23 -8.47 -23.65 33.35
CA ASP A 23 -8.51 -22.19 33.26
C ASP A 23 -7.81 -21.70 31.99
N GLU A 24 -8.34 -20.65 31.37
CA GLU A 24 -7.78 -20.10 30.13
C GLU A 24 -6.72 -19.03 30.47
N ILE A 25 -5.58 -19.06 29.77
CA ILE A 25 -4.40 -18.24 30.12
C ILE A 25 -4.52 -16.74 29.78
N ARG A 26 -5.26 -16.40 28.73
CA ARG A 26 -5.55 -15.05 28.23
C ARG A 26 -6.71 -14.39 29.01
N ASP A 27 -7.64 -15.15 29.55
CA ASP A 27 -8.75 -14.72 30.41
C ASP A 27 -8.85 -15.57 31.71
N PRO A 28 -7.85 -15.43 32.60
CA PRO A 28 -7.73 -16.28 33.79
C PRO A 28 -8.79 -15.92 34.83
N ARG A 29 -9.60 -16.91 35.22
CA ARG A 29 -10.60 -16.75 36.29
C ARG A 29 -10.00 -16.95 37.67
N GLN A 30 -8.92 -17.72 37.74
CA GLN A 30 -8.22 -18.05 38.97
C GLN A 30 -6.80 -17.49 38.96
N LYS A 31 -6.21 -17.36 40.15
CA LYS A 31 -4.80 -16.97 40.27
C LYS A 31 -3.91 -18.11 39.76
N PHE A 32 -2.86 -17.73 39.03
CA PHE A 32 -1.82 -18.63 38.57
C PHE A 32 -1.06 -19.27 39.74
N ASP A 33 -0.62 -20.51 39.54
CA ASP A 33 0.30 -21.18 40.46
C ASP A 33 1.75 -20.86 40.10
N SER A 34 2.57 -20.58 41.11
CA SER A 34 4.01 -20.44 40.93
C SER A 34 4.68 -21.80 40.97
N VAL A 35 5.59 -22.05 40.03
CA VAL A 35 6.32 -23.31 39.90
C VAL A 35 7.80 -23.05 39.66
N ASP A 36 8.65 -23.99 40.07
CA ASP A 36 10.10 -23.89 39.88
C ASP A 36 10.54 -24.41 38.50
N ILE A 37 9.85 -25.45 37.99
CA ILE A 37 10.19 -26.13 36.75
C ILE A 37 8.90 -26.41 35.97
N VAL A 38 8.96 -26.23 34.65
CA VAL A 38 7.92 -26.60 33.68
C VAL A 38 8.53 -27.49 32.60
N SER A 39 7.76 -28.48 32.15
CA SER A 39 8.11 -29.32 31.00
C SER A 39 7.17 -29.04 29.83
N ALA A 40 7.70 -29.11 28.61
CA ALA A 40 6.90 -28.95 27.39
C ALA A 40 5.96 -30.15 27.16
N ALA A 41 4.79 -29.99 26.56
CA ALA A 41 4.17 -28.72 26.12
C ALA A 41 3.41 -28.05 27.27
N ALA A 42 3.60 -26.74 27.46
CA ALA A 42 2.94 -25.97 28.50
C ALA A 42 2.73 -24.51 28.09
N GLY A 43 1.59 -23.93 28.48
CA GLY A 43 1.37 -22.49 28.48
C GLY A 43 1.85 -21.90 29.80
N ILE A 44 2.79 -20.96 29.74
CA ILE A 44 3.39 -20.35 30.94
C ILE A 44 3.34 -18.83 30.86
N LYS A 45 3.25 -18.19 32.03
CA LYS A 45 3.47 -16.76 32.20
C LYS A 45 4.80 -16.56 32.92
N ILE A 46 5.73 -15.89 32.26
CA ILE A 46 7.08 -15.62 32.78
C ILE A 46 7.10 -14.19 33.33
N LEU A 47 7.52 -14.03 34.58
CA LEU A 47 7.74 -12.71 35.18
C LEU A 47 9.23 -12.38 35.15
N SER A 48 9.59 -11.31 34.45
CA SER A 48 10.98 -10.84 34.30
C SER A 48 11.02 -9.30 34.26
N PRO A 49 12.09 -8.63 34.73
CA PRO A 49 12.26 -7.19 34.59
C PRO A 49 12.71 -6.81 33.16
N ASN A 50 12.53 -5.55 32.75
CA ASN A 50 13.11 -5.00 31.52
C ASN A 50 12.69 -5.78 30.24
N ILE A 51 11.41 -6.13 30.12
CA ILE A 51 10.85 -6.89 28.98
C ILE A 51 9.75 -6.10 28.25
N GLU A 52 9.72 -4.78 28.42
CA GLU A 52 8.70 -3.88 27.88
C GLU A 52 8.70 -3.88 26.34
N ASP A 53 9.88 -4.06 25.74
CA ASP A 53 10.08 -4.05 24.29
C ASP A 53 9.98 -5.46 23.66
N VAL A 54 9.50 -6.47 24.39
CA VAL A 54 9.31 -7.83 23.84
C VAL A 54 8.23 -7.82 22.77
N VAL A 55 8.52 -8.48 21.65
CA VAL A 55 7.56 -8.60 20.55
C VAL A 55 6.81 -9.93 20.65
N ALA A 56 5.48 -9.86 20.52
CA ALA A 56 4.66 -11.06 20.49
C ALA A 56 4.98 -11.91 19.26
N GLY A 57 5.08 -13.22 19.47
CA GLY A 57 5.53 -14.18 18.45
C GLY A 57 7.04 -14.36 18.39
N SER A 58 7.84 -13.57 19.13
CA SER A 58 9.28 -13.76 19.16
C SER A 58 9.71 -15.04 19.89
N PRO A 59 10.78 -15.69 19.43
CA PRO A 59 11.37 -16.81 20.14
C PRO A 59 12.01 -16.34 21.46
N PHE A 60 12.09 -17.26 22.42
CA PHE A 60 12.88 -17.06 23.63
C PHE A 60 13.63 -18.34 24.00
N ARG A 61 14.80 -18.19 24.59
CA ARG A 61 15.65 -19.30 25.06
C ARG A 61 16.23 -19.01 26.45
N GLY A 62 16.26 -20.04 27.29
CA GLY A 62 16.99 -20.03 28.55
C GLY A 62 18.48 -20.15 28.31
N ILE A 63 19.30 -19.59 29.22
CA ILE A 63 20.76 -19.75 29.20
C ILE A 63 21.10 -20.75 30.31
N GLY A 64 21.61 -21.92 29.94
CA GLY A 64 22.09 -22.93 30.88
C GLY A 64 23.54 -22.70 31.27
N ASP A 65 24.42 -22.52 30.27
CA ASP A 65 25.82 -22.19 30.42
C ASP A 65 26.08 -20.74 29.96
N PRO A 66 26.73 -19.88 30.79
CA PRO A 66 27.16 -18.55 30.37
C PRO A 66 27.97 -18.50 29.06
N SER A 67 28.67 -19.58 28.68
CA SER A 67 29.45 -19.64 27.44
C SER A 67 28.58 -19.61 26.17
N GLU A 68 27.31 -20.02 26.26
CA GLU A 68 26.37 -20.10 25.13
C GLU A 68 25.63 -18.77 24.88
N GLU A 69 25.80 -17.78 25.76
CA GLU A 69 25.01 -16.54 25.75
C GLU A 69 25.07 -15.82 24.41
N ASP A 70 26.27 -15.59 23.87
CA ASP A 70 26.47 -14.87 22.62
C ASP A 70 25.89 -15.63 21.41
N THR A 71 25.98 -16.96 21.43
CA THR A 71 25.41 -17.80 20.38
C THR A 71 23.89 -17.72 20.38
N ILE A 72 23.26 -17.89 21.55
CA ILE A 72 21.80 -17.80 21.70
C ILE A 72 21.30 -16.41 21.32
N TYR A 73 22.04 -15.36 21.67
CA TYR A 73 21.69 -13.99 21.32
C TYR A 73 21.61 -13.83 19.79
N LYS A 74 22.65 -14.26 19.06
CA LYS A 74 22.72 -14.17 17.60
C LYS A 74 21.68 -15.03 16.89
N GLU A 75 21.37 -16.21 17.44
CA GLU A 75 20.31 -17.07 16.90
C GLU A 75 18.95 -16.37 16.95
N ILE A 76 18.59 -15.78 18.10
CA ILE A 76 17.33 -15.05 18.28
C ILE A 76 17.31 -13.80 17.38
N GLU A 77 18.43 -13.09 17.28
CA GLU A 77 18.56 -11.92 16.40
C GLU A 77 18.27 -12.31 14.94
N SER A 78 18.97 -13.33 14.43
CA SER A 78 18.81 -13.80 13.06
C SER A 78 17.39 -14.33 12.77
N GLU A 79 16.76 -15.01 13.74
CA GLU A 79 15.39 -15.51 13.58
C GLU A 79 14.39 -14.36 13.46
N VAL A 80 14.49 -13.35 14.34
CA VAL A 80 13.63 -12.15 14.27
C VAL A 80 13.90 -11.34 13.00
N GLU A 81 15.15 -11.19 12.58
CA GLU A 81 15.51 -10.49 11.35
C GLU A 81 14.97 -11.19 10.10
N SER A 82 14.94 -12.52 10.07
CA SER A 82 14.43 -13.27 8.92
C SER A 82 12.94 -13.07 8.65
N ILE A 83 12.17 -12.67 9.67
CA ILE A 83 10.74 -12.36 9.57
C ILE A 83 10.54 -10.91 9.09
N ARG A 84 11.48 -10.03 9.40
CA ARG A 84 11.42 -8.62 8.97
C ARG A 84 11.96 -8.50 7.56
N ILE A 85 11.31 -7.67 6.75
CA ILE A 85 11.71 -7.47 5.37
C ILE A 85 12.14 -6.03 5.19
N LYS A 86 13.31 -5.84 4.57
CA LYS A 86 13.75 -4.56 4.05
C LYS A 86 14.40 -4.81 2.69
N THR A 87 13.72 -4.39 1.63
CA THR A 87 14.19 -4.52 0.25
C THR A 87 14.23 -3.17 -0.44
N GLU A 88 15.17 -2.99 -1.37
CA GLU A 88 15.27 -1.78 -2.19
C GLU A 88 14.26 -1.76 -3.36
N LYS A 89 13.34 -2.72 -3.40
CA LYS A 89 12.38 -2.86 -4.50
C LYS A 89 11.12 -2.05 -4.23
N ALA A 90 10.49 -1.60 -5.32
CA ALA A 90 9.17 -0.97 -5.26
C ALA A 90 8.13 -1.93 -4.66
N GLY A 91 7.41 -1.46 -3.64
CA GLY A 91 6.40 -2.21 -2.92
C GLY A 91 5.84 -1.42 -1.74
N VAL A 92 4.77 -1.94 -1.14
CA VAL A 92 4.12 -1.30 0.02
C VAL A 92 4.99 -1.40 1.27
N VAL A 93 4.80 -0.46 2.20
CA VAL A 93 5.38 -0.52 3.55
C VAL A 93 4.35 -1.13 4.51
N LEU A 94 4.67 -2.26 5.14
CA LEU A 94 3.81 -2.98 6.07
C LEU A 94 4.29 -2.81 7.53
N LYS A 95 3.36 -2.48 8.42
CA LYS A 95 3.57 -2.45 9.87
C LYS A 95 2.53 -3.32 10.57
N ALA A 96 2.95 -4.09 11.57
CA ALA A 96 2.06 -4.96 12.35
C ALA A 96 2.37 -4.91 13.85
N ASP A 97 1.45 -5.42 14.66
CA ASP A 97 1.55 -5.47 16.12
C ASP A 97 2.39 -6.65 16.64
N THR A 98 2.39 -7.77 15.92
CA THR A 98 3.09 -9.00 16.28
C THR A 98 3.85 -9.58 15.08
N LEU A 99 4.87 -10.41 15.34
CA LEU A 99 5.57 -11.11 14.25
C LEU A 99 4.65 -12.07 13.50
N GLY A 100 3.76 -12.78 14.20
CA GLY A 100 2.81 -13.69 13.56
C GLY A 100 1.80 -12.96 12.65
N SER A 101 1.34 -11.77 13.06
CA SER A 101 0.51 -10.91 12.20
C SER A 101 1.28 -10.47 10.95
N LEU A 102 2.56 -10.13 11.11
CA LEU A 102 3.43 -9.67 10.03
C LEU A 102 3.65 -10.77 8.98
N GLU A 103 3.97 -11.99 9.41
CA GLU A 103 4.11 -13.16 8.52
C GLU A 103 2.81 -13.47 7.79
N ALA A 104 1.67 -13.39 8.49
CA ALA A 104 0.37 -13.65 7.88
C ALA A 104 0.04 -12.61 6.80
N LEU A 105 0.32 -11.32 7.07
CA LEU A 105 0.17 -10.24 6.10
C LEU A 105 1.09 -10.44 4.91
N GLU A 106 2.37 -10.69 5.14
CA GLU A 106 3.34 -10.88 4.06
C GLU A 106 2.92 -12.01 3.12
N ASN A 107 2.57 -13.17 3.68
CA ASN A 107 2.11 -14.32 2.92
C ASN A 107 0.83 -14.00 2.14
N HIS A 108 -0.13 -13.32 2.78
CA HIS A 108 -1.40 -12.99 2.13
C HIS A 108 -1.21 -11.99 0.98
N PHE A 109 -0.41 -10.94 1.19
CA PHE A 109 -0.14 -9.90 0.20
C PHE A 109 0.66 -10.45 -0.99
N THR A 110 1.70 -11.23 -0.72
CA THR A 110 2.53 -11.86 -1.75
C THR A 110 1.71 -12.82 -2.63
N ARG A 111 0.82 -13.62 -2.03
CA ARG A 111 -0.09 -14.52 -2.79
C ARG A 111 -1.06 -13.76 -3.69
N ASN A 112 -1.43 -12.53 -3.32
CA ASN A 112 -2.28 -11.65 -4.13
C ASN A 112 -1.47 -10.74 -5.07
N GLY A 113 -0.17 -10.99 -5.25
CA GLY A 113 0.68 -10.26 -6.19
C GLY A 113 1.10 -8.87 -5.72
N VAL A 114 0.89 -8.53 -4.45
CA VAL A 114 1.35 -7.27 -3.88
C VAL A 114 2.81 -7.39 -3.48
N LYS A 115 3.64 -6.47 -3.97
CA LYS A 115 5.06 -6.40 -3.61
C LYS A 115 5.22 -5.65 -2.31
N ILE A 116 6.12 -6.12 -1.47
CA ILE A 116 6.43 -5.54 -0.17
C ILE A 116 7.85 -4.99 -0.21
N SER A 117 8.00 -3.72 0.12
CA SER A 117 9.32 -3.08 0.22
C SER A 117 9.88 -3.26 1.63
N ILE A 118 9.05 -2.96 2.63
CA ILE A 118 9.41 -3.05 4.05
C ILE A 118 8.28 -3.76 4.80
N ALA A 119 8.63 -4.67 5.71
CA ALA A 119 7.72 -5.30 6.66
C ALA A 119 8.37 -5.31 8.03
N ASP A 120 7.74 -4.67 9.01
CA ASP A 120 8.31 -4.50 10.34
C ASP A 120 7.22 -4.43 11.44
N VAL A 121 7.61 -4.64 12.69
CA VAL A 121 6.70 -4.60 13.85
C VAL A 121 6.74 -3.23 14.52
N GLY A 122 5.62 -2.81 15.09
CA GLY A 122 5.51 -1.60 15.90
C GLY A 122 4.70 -0.48 15.26
N PRO A 123 4.59 0.68 15.95
CA PRO A 123 3.79 1.81 15.47
C PRO A 123 4.33 2.35 14.15
N ILE A 124 3.46 3.00 13.37
CA ILE A 124 3.88 3.68 12.15
C ILE A 124 4.64 4.95 12.53
N LYS A 125 5.92 5.00 12.17
CA LYS A 125 6.87 6.09 12.43
C LYS A 125 7.02 6.97 11.19
N LYS A 126 7.57 8.17 11.37
CA LYS A 126 7.92 9.08 10.25
C LYS A 126 8.80 8.42 9.18
N GLU A 127 9.73 7.56 9.58
CA GLU A 127 10.61 6.84 8.67
C GLU A 127 9.84 5.92 7.70
N ASP A 128 8.76 5.29 8.16
CA ASP A 128 7.92 4.42 7.32
C ASP A 128 7.27 5.22 6.17
N VAL A 129 6.86 6.46 6.45
CA VAL A 129 6.29 7.39 5.45
C VAL A 129 7.34 7.86 4.46
N ILE A 130 8.54 8.19 4.94
CA ILE A 130 9.66 8.59 4.08
C ILE A 130 10.02 7.45 3.13
N ASN A 131 10.07 6.21 3.62
CA ASN A 131 10.32 5.03 2.79
C ASN A 131 9.22 4.84 1.73
N ALA A 132 7.95 4.99 2.10
CA ALA A 132 6.86 4.95 1.14
C ALA A 132 6.94 6.07 0.08
N ASN A 133 7.44 7.25 0.44
CA ASN A 133 7.66 8.35 -0.50
C ASN A 133 8.80 8.05 -1.49
N ILE A 134 9.84 7.33 -1.06
CA ILE A 134 10.89 6.84 -1.97
C ILE A 134 10.27 5.89 -3.01
N VAL A 135 9.40 4.96 -2.58
CA VAL A 135 8.69 4.03 -3.48
C VAL A 135 7.88 4.77 -4.55
N LYS A 136 7.31 5.93 -4.23
CA LYS A 136 6.52 6.77 -5.15
C LYS A 136 7.25 7.11 -6.45
N THR A 137 8.57 7.21 -6.42
CA THR A 137 9.38 7.49 -7.62
C THR A 137 9.46 6.30 -8.59
N PHE A 138 9.27 5.09 -8.08
CA PHE A 138 9.34 3.85 -8.87
C PHE A 138 7.95 3.31 -9.22
N ASP A 139 7.03 3.33 -8.26
CA ASP A 139 5.66 2.87 -8.40
C ASP A 139 4.72 3.74 -7.53
N PRO A 140 4.10 4.78 -8.12
CA PRO A 140 3.19 5.69 -7.41
C PRO A 140 2.00 4.98 -6.76
N TYR A 141 1.59 3.82 -7.27
CA TYR A 141 0.41 3.09 -6.79
C TYR A 141 0.72 2.25 -5.54
N SER A 142 1.98 1.87 -5.37
CA SER A 142 2.47 1.12 -4.21
C SER A 142 3.04 2.02 -3.10
N ALA A 143 3.05 3.34 -3.30
CA ALA A 143 3.54 4.34 -2.36
C ALA A 143 2.54 4.60 -1.22
N VAL A 144 2.35 3.59 -0.37
CA VAL A 144 1.41 3.61 0.76
C VAL A 144 2.03 2.91 1.97
N VAL A 145 1.54 3.28 3.15
CA VAL A 145 1.86 2.59 4.41
C VAL A 145 0.61 1.84 4.87
N LEU A 146 0.74 0.56 5.19
CA LEU A 146 -0.35 -0.30 5.66
C LEU A 146 -0.04 -0.78 7.08
N GLY A 147 -0.90 -0.43 8.03
CA GLY A 147 -0.78 -0.78 9.45
C GLY A 147 -1.84 -1.78 9.88
N PHE A 148 -1.43 -2.94 10.37
CA PHE A 148 -2.32 -3.91 10.99
C PHE A 148 -2.26 -3.81 12.52
N ASN A 149 -3.38 -3.42 13.13
CA ASN A 149 -3.53 -3.29 14.58
C ASN A 149 -2.44 -2.42 15.27
N VAL A 150 -1.93 -1.40 14.56
CA VAL A 150 -0.88 -0.50 15.06
C VAL A 150 -1.34 0.95 15.05
N PRO A 151 -0.91 1.77 16.03
CA PRO A 151 -1.18 3.19 16.03
C PRO A 151 -0.25 3.93 15.06
N ILE A 152 -0.68 5.13 14.64
CA ILE A 152 0.11 6.05 13.84
C ILE A 152 0.67 7.14 14.76
N LEU A 153 1.99 7.37 14.72
CA LEU A 153 2.60 8.44 15.48
C LEU A 153 2.26 9.83 14.88
N PRO A 154 2.18 10.90 15.70
CA PRO A 154 1.79 12.23 15.21
C PRO A 154 2.70 12.77 14.09
N ASP A 155 4.01 12.57 14.22
CA ASP A 155 5.02 12.98 13.23
C ASP A 155 4.90 12.23 11.90
N ALA A 156 4.46 10.97 11.94
CA ALA A 156 4.15 10.18 10.76
C ALA A 156 2.92 10.73 10.02
N ASN A 157 1.86 11.09 10.75
CA ASN A 157 0.66 11.69 10.16
C ASN A 157 0.96 13.04 9.49
N GLU A 158 1.73 13.90 10.15
CA GLU A 158 2.16 15.18 9.59
C GLU A 158 2.97 14.98 8.30
N GLN A 159 3.94 14.05 8.32
CA GLN A 159 4.76 13.77 7.14
C GLN A 159 3.94 13.17 6.00
N ALA A 160 2.97 12.31 6.30
CA ALA A 160 2.10 11.69 5.29
C ALA A 160 1.24 12.73 4.56
N PHE A 161 0.79 13.77 5.29
CA PHE A 161 0.10 14.90 4.69
C PHE A 161 1.02 15.71 3.77
N ILE A 162 2.24 16.02 4.21
CA ILE A 162 3.23 16.80 3.43
C ILE A 162 3.62 16.06 2.14
N ASP A 163 3.94 14.78 2.23
CA ASP A 163 4.41 13.98 1.09
C ASP A 163 3.28 13.43 0.22
N ASN A 164 2.03 13.64 0.65
CA ASN A 164 0.82 13.06 0.05
C ASN A 164 0.97 11.53 -0.11
N ILE A 165 1.23 10.87 1.02
CA ILE A 165 1.32 9.42 1.16
C ILE A 165 0.10 8.94 1.94
N ARG A 166 -0.55 7.89 1.45
CA ARG A 166 -1.73 7.34 2.11
C ARG A 166 -1.34 6.29 3.15
N ILE A 167 -1.88 6.44 4.35
CA ILE A 167 -1.76 5.46 5.42
C ILE A 167 -3.11 4.75 5.55
N PHE A 168 -3.11 3.42 5.51
CA PHE A 168 -4.27 2.59 5.80
C PHE A 168 -4.02 1.85 7.11
N THR A 169 -5.03 1.82 7.99
CA THR A 169 -4.96 1.02 9.21
C THR A 169 -6.21 0.17 9.36
N ASN A 170 -6.03 -1.08 9.76
CA ASN A 170 -7.15 -1.99 9.99
C ASN A 170 -6.77 -3.05 11.03
N ASN A 171 -7.77 -3.69 11.63
CA ASN A 171 -7.59 -4.82 12.53
C ASN A 171 -7.98 -6.16 11.87
N VAL A 172 -8.35 -6.14 10.59
CA VAL A 172 -8.66 -7.32 9.78
C VAL A 172 -7.79 -7.34 8.53
N ILE A 173 -7.02 -8.42 8.35
CA ILE A 173 -6.03 -8.59 7.26
C ILE A 173 -6.67 -8.38 5.88
N TYR A 174 -7.79 -9.04 5.61
CA TYR A 174 -8.45 -8.98 4.30
C TYR A 174 -8.94 -7.58 3.93
N ARG A 175 -9.50 -6.85 4.90
CA ARG A 175 -9.97 -5.47 4.68
C ARG A 175 -8.82 -4.54 4.34
N LEU A 176 -7.67 -4.69 5.01
CA LEU A 176 -6.49 -3.89 4.72
C LEU A 176 -6.00 -4.10 3.28
N LEU A 177 -6.06 -5.34 2.78
CA LEU A 177 -5.73 -5.63 1.39
C LEU A 177 -6.76 -5.04 0.43
N GLU A 178 -8.06 -5.24 0.69
CA GLU A 178 -9.15 -4.70 -0.13
C GLU A 178 -9.08 -3.17 -0.25
N ASP A 179 -8.86 -2.47 0.87
CA ASP A 179 -8.72 -1.02 0.92
C ASP A 179 -7.55 -0.55 0.05
N TYR A 180 -6.42 -1.25 0.10
CA TYR A 180 -5.25 -0.96 -0.73
C TYR A 180 -5.50 -1.24 -2.22
N VAL A 181 -6.03 -2.42 -2.56
CA VAL A 181 -6.27 -2.82 -3.95
C VAL A 181 -7.27 -1.86 -4.60
N GLY A 182 -8.38 -1.55 -3.93
CA GLY A 182 -9.36 -0.59 -4.42
C GLY A 182 -8.76 0.80 -4.64
N TYR A 183 -7.91 1.28 -3.72
CA TYR A 183 -7.18 2.53 -3.90
C TYR A 183 -6.26 2.50 -5.13
N ALA A 184 -5.47 1.44 -5.28
CA ALA A 184 -4.50 1.31 -6.37
C ALA A 184 -5.21 1.22 -7.73
N GLU A 185 -6.34 0.52 -7.82
CA GLU A 185 -7.15 0.41 -9.03
C GLU A 185 -7.77 1.75 -9.44
N ILE A 186 -8.39 2.47 -8.49
CA ILE A 186 -8.96 3.79 -8.74
C ILE A 186 -7.90 4.76 -9.23
N ARG A 187 -6.73 4.80 -8.56
CA ARG A 187 -5.62 5.68 -8.96
C ARG A 187 -5.10 5.37 -10.37
N LYS A 188 -4.92 4.10 -10.70
CA LYS A 188 -4.52 3.69 -12.07
C LYS A 188 -5.56 4.13 -13.10
N ALA A 189 -6.85 3.96 -12.80
CA ALA A 189 -7.92 4.37 -13.70
C ALA A 189 -7.95 5.90 -13.89
N GLU A 190 -7.81 6.68 -12.82
CA GLU A 190 -7.73 8.15 -12.87
C GLU A 190 -6.54 8.64 -13.70
N ASP A 191 -5.35 8.08 -13.48
CA ASP A 191 -4.14 8.48 -14.21
C ASP A 191 -4.23 8.08 -15.69
N THR A 192 -4.81 6.91 -16.00
CA THR A 192 -5.09 6.49 -17.38
C THR A 192 -6.09 7.42 -18.05
N ALA A 193 -7.17 7.80 -17.35
CA ALA A 193 -8.17 8.73 -17.87
C ALA A 193 -7.60 10.13 -18.12
N LYS A 194 -6.76 10.64 -17.21
CA LYS A 194 -6.04 11.91 -17.41
C LYS A 194 -5.11 11.84 -18.62
N GLY A 195 -4.29 10.80 -18.73
CA GLY A 195 -3.42 10.61 -19.90
C GLY A 195 -4.20 10.53 -21.21
N LEU A 196 -5.34 9.82 -21.23
CA LEU A 196 -6.24 9.77 -22.38
C LEU A 196 -6.87 11.14 -22.70
N SER A 197 -7.20 11.94 -21.69
CA SER A 197 -7.74 13.29 -21.91
C SER A 197 -6.71 14.27 -22.47
N GLU A 198 -5.42 14.05 -22.18
CA GLU A 198 -4.31 14.82 -22.75
C GLU A 198 -3.94 14.36 -24.17
N LEU A 199 -4.24 13.10 -24.52
CA LEU A 199 -4.02 12.54 -25.84
C LEU A 199 -5.13 12.97 -26.80
N MET A 200 -4.76 13.68 -27.88
CA MET A 200 -5.67 13.94 -29.00
C MET A 200 -5.99 12.62 -29.70
N LEU A 201 -7.18 12.06 -29.44
CA LEU A 201 -7.67 10.86 -30.12
C LEU A 201 -7.86 11.14 -31.62
N PRO A 202 -7.50 10.20 -32.51
CA PRO A 202 -7.70 10.38 -33.94
C PRO A 202 -9.19 10.36 -34.28
N ALA A 203 -9.58 11.22 -35.22
CA ALA A 203 -10.93 11.24 -35.78
C ALA A 203 -10.88 11.34 -37.30
N LYS A 204 -11.79 10.64 -37.96
CA LYS A 204 -12.04 10.76 -39.39
C LYS A 204 -13.36 11.50 -39.59
N LEU A 205 -13.32 12.57 -40.37
CA LEU A 205 -14.48 13.39 -40.68
C LEU A 205 -14.73 13.44 -42.19
N LYS A 206 -16.01 13.52 -42.56
CA LYS A 206 -16.48 13.74 -43.91
C LYS A 206 -17.24 15.05 -43.97
N MET A 207 -16.79 15.97 -44.81
CA MET A 207 -17.47 17.25 -45.04
C MET A 207 -18.75 17.06 -45.87
N PHE A 208 -19.79 17.81 -45.55
CA PHE A 208 -20.99 17.92 -46.36
C PHE A 208 -20.92 19.14 -47.30
N PRO A 209 -20.85 18.94 -48.63
CA PRO A 209 -20.74 20.05 -49.59
C PRO A 209 -21.92 21.03 -49.55
N ASP A 210 -23.13 20.52 -49.26
CA ASP A 210 -24.36 21.33 -49.25
C ASP A 210 -24.53 22.16 -47.97
N PHE A 211 -23.70 21.91 -46.94
CA PHE A 211 -23.80 22.55 -45.62
C PHE A 211 -22.60 23.45 -45.34
N ILE A 212 -22.31 24.38 -46.25
CA ILE A 212 -21.26 25.39 -46.06
C ILE A 212 -21.93 26.71 -45.66
N PHE A 213 -21.76 27.10 -44.40
CA PHE A 213 -22.32 28.33 -43.84
C PHE A 213 -21.39 29.53 -44.03
N ARG A 214 -20.07 29.30 -44.01
CA ARG A 214 -19.05 30.33 -44.20
C ARG A 214 -17.80 29.74 -44.86
N ASN A 215 -17.33 30.36 -45.94
CA ASN A 215 -16.21 29.85 -46.72
C ASN A 215 -14.82 30.10 -46.10
N SER A 216 -14.66 31.20 -45.35
CA SER A 216 -13.37 31.55 -44.78
C SER A 216 -13.46 32.48 -43.56
N ASP A 217 -12.41 32.39 -42.75
CA ASP A 217 -12.06 33.26 -41.63
C ASP A 217 -13.17 33.57 -40.61
N PRO A 218 -13.70 32.57 -39.87
CA PRO A 218 -13.40 31.13 -39.95
C PRO A 218 -14.32 30.41 -40.95
N ALA A 219 -13.82 29.32 -41.55
CA ALA A 219 -14.67 28.43 -42.33
C ALA A 219 -15.63 27.67 -41.40
N VAL A 220 -16.92 27.63 -41.75
CA VAL A 220 -17.97 26.96 -40.99
C VAL A 220 -18.74 26.07 -41.96
N PHE A 221 -18.68 24.76 -41.74
CA PHE A 221 -19.30 23.76 -42.59
C PHE A 221 -19.71 22.53 -41.78
N GLY A 222 -20.78 21.86 -42.23
CA GLY A 222 -21.25 20.61 -41.65
C GLY A 222 -20.31 19.45 -41.95
N VAL A 223 -20.12 18.58 -40.96
CA VAL A 223 -19.25 17.40 -41.07
C VAL A 223 -19.89 16.21 -40.38
N LYS A 224 -19.67 15.01 -40.89
CA LYS A 224 -19.97 13.76 -40.20
C LYS A 224 -18.71 13.14 -39.65
N VAL A 225 -18.71 12.75 -38.38
CA VAL A 225 -17.62 11.96 -37.78
C VAL A 225 -17.78 10.50 -38.21
N GLU A 226 -16.96 10.02 -39.15
CA GLU A 226 -17.02 8.64 -39.65
C GLU A 226 -16.36 7.63 -38.70
N ALA A 227 -15.36 8.06 -37.94
CA ALA A 227 -14.66 7.22 -36.97
C ALA A 227 -13.95 8.06 -35.90
N GLY A 228 -13.81 7.49 -34.69
CA GLY A 228 -13.10 8.11 -33.58
C GLY A 228 -13.91 9.19 -32.86
N THR A 229 -13.19 10.07 -32.15
CA THR A 229 -13.77 11.16 -31.36
C THR A 229 -13.09 12.47 -31.71
N LEU A 230 -13.87 13.41 -32.24
CA LEU A 230 -13.39 14.72 -32.67
C LEU A 230 -13.42 15.70 -31.49
N TYR A 231 -12.29 16.36 -31.23
CA TYR A 231 -12.18 17.40 -30.21
C TYR A 231 -11.97 18.79 -30.84
N PRO A 232 -12.42 19.88 -30.19
CA PRO A 232 -11.99 21.22 -30.56
C PRO A 232 -10.47 21.37 -30.45
N LYS A 233 -9.90 22.37 -31.12
CA LYS A 233 -8.48 22.72 -31.04
C LYS A 233 -7.51 21.63 -31.54
N VAL A 234 -7.99 20.59 -32.23
CA VAL A 234 -7.15 19.60 -32.91
C VAL A 234 -6.78 20.04 -34.33
N PRO A 235 -5.58 19.72 -34.84
CA PRO A 235 -5.20 19.99 -36.22
C PRO A 235 -5.92 19.03 -37.18
N LEU A 236 -6.34 19.56 -38.34
CA LEU A 236 -6.89 18.78 -39.43
C LEU A 236 -5.85 18.55 -40.52
N ILE A 237 -5.90 17.35 -41.10
CA ILE A 237 -5.17 16.97 -42.31
C ILE A 237 -6.16 16.43 -43.34
N THR A 238 -5.84 16.60 -44.62
CA THR A 238 -6.56 15.92 -45.70
C THR A 238 -6.12 14.46 -45.78
N ASP A 239 -6.85 13.66 -46.55
CA ASP A 239 -6.49 12.30 -46.96
C ASP A 239 -5.14 12.22 -47.68
N GLU A 240 -4.77 13.25 -48.43
CA GLU A 240 -3.44 13.44 -49.04
C GLU A 240 -2.34 13.85 -48.03
N GLY A 241 -2.67 13.96 -46.73
CA GLY A 241 -1.72 14.35 -45.68
C GLY A 241 -1.39 15.84 -45.61
N LYS A 242 -2.10 16.69 -46.36
CA LYS A 242 -1.89 18.14 -46.33
C LYS A 242 -2.49 18.72 -45.05
N LYS A 243 -1.68 19.44 -44.27
CA LYS A 243 -2.16 20.18 -43.09
C LYS A 243 -3.14 21.27 -43.54
N VAL A 244 -4.35 21.24 -42.99
CA VAL A 244 -5.39 22.24 -43.24
C VAL A 244 -5.22 23.36 -42.23
N ARG A 245 -5.97 23.31 -41.11
CA ARG A 245 -5.89 24.22 -39.97
C ARG A 245 -6.43 23.51 -38.74
N ARG A 246 -6.46 24.22 -37.62
CA ARG A 246 -7.00 23.72 -36.35
C ARG A 246 -8.51 23.93 -36.29
N ILE A 247 -9.23 22.97 -35.72
CA ILE A 247 -10.64 23.16 -35.36
C ILE A 247 -10.72 24.25 -34.29
N HIS A 248 -11.58 25.25 -34.50
CA HIS A 248 -11.81 26.26 -33.48
C HIS A 248 -12.83 25.77 -32.44
N GLN A 249 -13.98 25.30 -32.92
CA GLN A 249 -15.14 24.95 -32.11
C GLN A 249 -15.99 23.93 -32.88
N ILE A 250 -16.75 23.11 -32.15
CA ILE A 250 -17.73 22.17 -32.68
C ILE A 250 -19.08 22.57 -32.10
N GLN A 251 -20.13 22.55 -32.92
CA GLN A 251 -21.50 22.87 -32.50
C GLN A 251 -22.48 21.82 -33.02
N ASP A 252 -23.46 21.46 -32.20
CA ASP A 252 -24.67 20.73 -32.61
C ASP A 252 -25.89 21.59 -32.23
N LYS A 253 -26.73 21.92 -33.21
CA LYS A 253 -27.95 22.74 -33.06
C LYS A 253 -27.76 24.05 -32.27
N GLY A 254 -26.58 24.65 -32.38
CA GLY A 254 -26.22 25.92 -31.72
C GLY A 254 -25.63 25.77 -30.31
N GLU A 255 -25.57 24.55 -29.76
CA GLU A 255 -24.86 24.27 -28.51
C GLU A 255 -23.41 23.89 -28.80
N THR A 256 -22.49 24.37 -27.96
CA THR A 256 -21.06 24.08 -28.11
C THR A 256 -20.73 22.71 -27.52
N LEU A 257 -20.06 21.87 -28.31
CA LEU A 257 -19.66 20.53 -27.88
C LEU A 257 -18.19 20.50 -27.46
N GLU A 258 -17.90 19.79 -26.37
CA GLU A 258 -16.53 19.48 -25.94
C GLU A 258 -15.90 18.35 -26.76
N LYS A 259 -16.73 17.47 -27.32
CA LYS A 259 -16.35 16.38 -28.24
C LYS A 259 -17.52 15.98 -29.13
N ALA A 260 -17.23 15.43 -30.30
CA ALA A 260 -18.20 14.76 -31.17
C ALA A 260 -17.76 13.31 -31.45
N GLU A 261 -18.62 12.35 -31.18
CA GLU A 261 -18.33 10.92 -31.32
C GLU A 261 -18.70 10.41 -32.72
N LYS A 262 -18.32 9.17 -33.03
CA LYS A 262 -18.66 8.51 -34.29
C LYS A 262 -20.17 8.62 -34.58
N ASP A 263 -20.50 8.86 -35.83
CA ASP A 263 -21.85 9.01 -36.39
C ASP A 263 -22.58 10.30 -36.00
N THR A 264 -21.92 11.22 -35.28
CA THR A 264 -22.40 12.61 -35.06
C THR A 264 -22.27 13.44 -36.34
N GLU A 265 -23.28 14.28 -36.61
CA GLU A 265 -23.37 15.20 -37.77
C GLU A 265 -23.43 16.67 -37.35
#